data_AF-A0A8S9H6W9-F1
#
_entry.id   AF-A0A8S9H6W9-F1
#
_cell.length_a   1.000
_cell.length_b   1.000
_cell.length_c   1.000
_cell.angle_alpha   90.00
_cell.angle_beta   90.00
_cell.angle_gamma   90.00
#
_symmetry.space_group_name_H-M   'P 1'
#
loop_
_entity.id
_entity.type
_entity.pdbx_description
1 polymer ?
#
loop_
_entity_poly.entity_id
_entity_poly.type
_entity_poly.pdbx_seq_one_letter_code
_entity_poly.pdbx_strand_id
1 'polypeptide(L)'
;MLMSSIKERDEVALTQSTIALQGYVQSLQMVMTKAVPGLTELVHQDSPTDAAGDDDGDFAFPPSKNGIKPAHARTLEAADNVRVTLIIQPDTDFEIKEDCLFFSDDEDDDSVDKMVSLIRDGARFTKKMFIGGATSADVKRMREEAEAEALAKKKKEEENPLPNDTNTKTSGR
;
A
#
# COMPACT_ATOMS: atom_id res chain seq x y z
N MET A 1 9.20 9.32 4.95
CA MET A 1 8.09 9.98 4.24
C MET A 1 6.84 9.75 5.06
N LEU A 2 6.27 10.81 5.64
CA LEU A 2 4.93 10.73 6.23
C LEU A 2 3.94 10.62 5.05
N MET A 3 2.97 9.72 5.14
CA MET A 3 1.89 9.68 4.14
C MET A 3 1.14 11.01 4.22
N SER A 4 1.05 11.72 3.10
CA SER A 4 0.17 12.89 2.96
C SER A 4 -1.28 12.47 3.15
N SER A 5 -2.09 13.41 3.61
CA SER A 5 -3.52 13.19 3.85
C SER A 5 -4.22 12.78 2.55
N ILE A 6 -5.19 11.87 2.63
CA ILE A 6 -6.00 11.50 1.47
C ILE A 6 -6.75 12.69 0.87
N LYS A 7 -7.02 13.72 1.69
CA LYS A 7 -7.65 14.99 1.27
C LYS A 7 -6.75 15.83 0.35
N GLU A 8 -5.45 15.56 0.34
CA GLU A 8 -4.47 16.24 -0.52
C GLU A 8 -4.22 15.51 -1.85
N ARG A 9 -4.84 14.33 -2.04
CA ARG A 9 -4.70 13.55 -3.29
C ARG A 9 -5.71 14.02 -4.32
N ASP A 10 -5.27 14.16 -5.56
CA ASP A 10 -6.14 14.47 -6.69
C ASP A 10 -7.01 13.26 -7.12
N GLU A 11 -8.03 13.52 -7.92
CA GLU A 11 -9.00 12.53 -8.37
C GLU A 11 -8.36 11.41 -9.23
N VAL A 12 -7.23 11.69 -9.90
CA VAL A 12 -6.50 10.70 -10.70
C VAL A 12 -5.70 9.74 -9.80
N ALA A 13 -5.11 10.25 -8.73
CA ALA A 13 -4.40 9.49 -7.71
C ALA A 13 -5.38 8.66 -6.87
N LEU A 14 -6.56 9.21 -6.55
CA LEU A 14 -7.61 8.52 -5.80
C LEU A 14 -8.27 7.38 -6.60
N THR A 15 -8.26 7.45 -7.94
CA THR A 15 -8.84 6.43 -8.82
C THR A 15 -7.89 5.27 -9.15
N GLN A 16 -6.71 5.23 -8.54
CA GLN A 16 -5.83 4.06 -8.64
C GLN A 16 -6.49 2.85 -7.97
N SER A 17 -6.61 1.75 -8.70
CA SER A 17 -7.17 0.49 -8.20
C SER A 17 -6.31 -0.18 -7.13
N THR A 18 -5.07 0.26 -6.98
CA THR A 18 -4.03 -0.45 -6.25
C THR A 18 -3.16 0.56 -5.51
N ILE A 19 -2.98 0.34 -4.21
CA ILE A 19 -2.06 1.12 -3.38
C ILE A 19 -0.91 0.21 -2.94
N ALA A 20 0.32 0.61 -3.25
CA ALA A 20 1.51 -0.06 -2.74
C ALA A 20 1.80 0.45 -1.32
N LEU A 21 1.43 -0.34 -0.32
CA LEU A 21 1.79 -0.07 1.06
C LEU A 21 3.20 -0.59 1.31
N GLN A 22 4.18 0.34 1.34
CA GLN A 22 5.56 -0.01 1.64
C GLN A 22 5.64 -0.74 2.99
N GLY A 23 6.26 -1.92 2.98
CA GLY A 23 6.40 -2.75 4.18
C GLY A 23 5.20 -3.64 4.51
N TYR A 24 4.08 -3.58 3.77
CA TYR A 24 2.91 -4.43 4.06
C TYR A 24 3.23 -5.92 4.08
N VAL A 25 3.91 -6.42 3.03
CA VAL A 25 4.35 -7.83 2.96
C VAL A 25 5.31 -8.16 4.11
N GLN A 26 6.22 -7.25 4.44
CA GLN A 26 7.16 -7.42 5.56
C GLN A 26 6.43 -7.51 6.90
N SER A 27 5.41 -6.67 7.13
CA SER A 27 4.57 -6.70 8.33
C SER A 27 3.82 -8.02 8.45
N LEU A 28 3.23 -8.51 7.35
CA LEU A 28 2.59 -9.83 7.34
C LEU A 28 3.58 -10.95 7.69
N GLN A 29 4.79 -10.92 7.13
CA GLN A 29 5.84 -11.88 7.46
C GLN A 29 6.24 -11.82 8.94
N MET A 30 6.35 -10.63 9.53
CA MET A 30 6.64 -10.46 10.97
C MET A 30 5.54 -11.05 11.85
N VAL A 31 4.27 -10.85 11.50
CA VAL A 31 3.14 -11.46 12.22
C VAL A 31 3.22 -12.99 12.09
N MET A 32 3.35 -13.53 10.88
CA MET A 32 3.37 -14.99 10.67
C MET A 32 4.53 -15.67 11.41
N THR A 33 5.74 -15.10 11.34
CA THR A 33 6.93 -15.66 12.01
C THR A 33 6.89 -15.49 13.52
N LYS A 34 6.22 -14.46 14.05
CA LYS A 34 6.00 -14.30 15.48
C LYS A 34 4.95 -15.28 16.01
N ALA A 35 3.91 -15.57 15.22
CA ALA A 35 2.85 -16.52 15.58
C ALA A 35 3.35 -17.96 15.50
N VAL A 36 4.12 -18.28 14.47
CA VAL A 36 4.66 -19.61 14.21
C VAL A 36 6.18 -19.52 14.04
N PRO A 37 6.95 -19.52 15.14
CA PRO A 37 8.41 -19.41 15.10
C PRO A 37 9.08 -20.48 14.22
N GLY A 38 8.46 -21.66 14.14
CA GLY A 38 8.92 -22.78 13.32
C GLY A 38 9.08 -22.45 11.84
N LEU A 39 8.38 -21.43 11.31
CA LEU A 39 8.50 -20.98 9.91
C LEU A 39 9.91 -20.50 9.55
N THR A 40 10.70 -20.08 10.55
CA THR A 40 12.08 -19.59 10.38
C THR A 40 13.13 -20.46 11.08
N GLU A 41 12.73 -21.42 11.92
CA GLU A 41 13.61 -22.13 12.87
C GLU A 41 14.51 -23.21 12.23
N LEU A 42 14.57 -23.34 10.90
CA LEU A 42 15.34 -24.38 10.20
C LEU A 42 16.20 -23.88 9.02
N VAL A 43 16.62 -22.62 9.03
CA VAL A 43 17.63 -22.09 8.08
C VAL A 43 19.07 -22.31 8.60
N HIS A 44 19.36 -23.49 9.15
CA HIS A 44 20.72 -23.96 9.51
C HIS A 44 20.88 -25.45 9.22
N GLN A 45 20.46 -25.88 8.03
CA GLN A 45 21.01 -27.10 7.43
C GLN A 45 21.61 -26.73 6.08
N ASP A 46 22.93 -26.88 6.02
CA ASP A 46 23.77 -26.67 4.87
C ASP A 46 23.26 -27.49 3.67
N SER A 47 22.85 -26.80 2.60
CA SER A 47 22.95 -27.35 1.26
C SER A 47 22.90 -26.22 0.22
N PRO A 48 23.95 -26.01 -0.59
CA PRO A 48 23.84 -25.24 -1.84
C PRO A 48 23.16 -26.14 -2.90
N THR A 49 22.64 -25.57 -4.01
CA THR A 49 21.93 -26.23 -5.15
C THR A 49 20.39 -26.14 -5.00
N ASP A 50 19.56 -25.64 -5.91
CA ASP A 50 19.69 -25.05 -7.26
C ASP A 50 18.44 -24.18 -7.47
N ALA A 51 18.59 -23.00 -8.07
CA ALA A 51 17.47 -22.27 -8.65
C ALA A 51 17.89 -21.76 -10.03
N ALA A 52 17.96 -22.70 -10.99
CA ALA A 52 17.76 -22.38 -12.38
C ALA A 52 16.24 -22.16 -12.58
N GLY A 53 15.88 -20.94 -12.97
CA GLY A 53 14.50 -20.50 -13.17
C GLY A 53 14.51 -19.07 -13.67
N ASP A 54 14.94 -18.92 -14.92
CA ASP A 54 14.79 -17.75 -15.78
C ASP A 54 13.29 -17.48 -15.98
N ASP A 55 12.76 -16.37 -15.43
CA ASP A 55 11.62 -15.65 -16.01
C ASP A 55 11.65 -14.19 -15.55
N ASP A 56 11.42 -13.33 -16.53
CA ASP A 56 11.75 -11.92 -16.62
C ASP A 56 10.64 -11.07 -15.96
N GLY A 57 11.03 -10.19 -15.04
CA GLY A 57 10.09 -9.39 -14.26
C GLY A 57 10.75 -8.75 -13.05
N ASP A 58 11.50 -7.68 -13.30
CA ASP A 58 12.18 -6.87 -12.30
C ASP A 58 11.22 -6.30 -11.24
N PHE A 59 11.01 -7.08 -10.18
CA PHE A 59 10.74 -6.55 -8.85
C PHE A 59 11.63 -7.31 -7.86
N ALA A 60 12.93 -7.13 -8.02
CA ALA A 60 13.93 -7.67 -7.10
C ALA A 60 13.82 -6.97 -5.74
N PHE A 61 12.85 -7.38 -4.92
CA PHE A 61 13.03 -7.24 -3.48
C PHE A 61 14.23 -8.12 -3.11
N PRO A 62 15.29 -7.58 -2.50
CA PRO A 62 16.41 -8.40 -2.06
C PRO A 62 15.83 -9.52 -1.18
N PRO A 63 16.21 -10.79 -1.40
CA PRO A 63 15.70 -11.88 -0.59
C PRO A 63 16.05 -11.56 0.85
N SER A 64 15.02 -11.26 1.65
CA SER A 64 15.22 -11.13 3.08
C SER A 64 15.76 -12.49 3.51
N LYS A 65 16.92 -12.48 4.18
CA LYS A 65 17.65 -13.69 4.60
C LYS A 65 16.80 -14.59 5.54
N ASN A 66 15.59 -14.15 5.86
CA ASN A 66 14.62 -14.69 6.79
C ASN A 66 13.26 -14.96 6.13
N GLY A 67 13.19 -15.02 4.80
CA GLY A 67 11.95 -15.30 4.06
C GLY A 67 11.37 -16.68 4.37
N ILE A 68 10.04 -16.75 4.55
CA ILE A 68 9.33 -18.02 4.78
C ILE A 68 9.42 -18.87 3.52
N LYS A 69 10.00 -20.07 3.62
CA LYS A 69 10.09 -21.01 2.50
C LYS A 69 8.75 -21.75 2.34
N PRO A 70 8.06 -21.66 1.18
CA PRO A 70 6.75 -22.32 1.01
C PRO A 70 6.80 -23.85 1.19
N ALA A 71 7.90 -24.50 0.79
CA ALA A 71 8.09 -25.93 1.01
C ALA A 71 8.09 -26.29 2.51
N HIS A 72 8.84 -25.53 3.32
CA HIS A 72 8.92 -25.73 4.77
C HIS A 72 7.59 -25.42 5.46
N ALA A 73 6.89 -24.36 5.02
CA ALA A 73 5.57 -24.02 5.54
C ALA A 73 4.56 -25.16 5.32
N ARG A 74 4.56 -25.81 4.14
CA ARG A 74 3.72 -26.99 3.86
C ARG A 74 4.07 -28.20 4.72
N THR A 75 5.35 -28.41 5.00
CA THR A 75 5.79 -29.49 5.91
C THR A 75 5.31 -29.23 7.34
N LEU A 76 5.39 -27.99 7.82
CA LEU A 76 4.83 -27.61 9.12
C LEU A 76 3.32 -27.77 9.15
N GLU A 77 2.60 -27.33 8.11
CA GLU A 77 1.15 -27.50 8.01
C GLU A 77 0.71 -28.96 8.13
N ALA A 78 1.48 -29.90 7.56
CA ALA A 78 1.22 -31.33 7.67
C ALA A 78 1.64 -31.96 9.00
N ALA A 79 2.37 -31.24 9.86
CA ALA A 79 2.82 -31.73 11.15
C ALA A 79 1.75 -31.55 12.23
N ASP A 80 1.57 -32.55 13.09
CA ASP A 80 0.49 -32.58 14.09
C ASP A 80 0.80 -31.76 15.37
N ASN A 81 2.00 -31.20 15.48
CA ASN A 81 2.51 -30.58 16.70
C ASN A 81 3.18 -29.20 16.48
N VAL A 82 2.67 -28.40 15.55
CA VAL A 82 3.18 -27.04 15.32
C VAL A 82 2.86 -26.13 16.50
N ARG A 83 3.90 -25.52 17.08
CA ARG A 83 3.76 -24.52 18.13
C ARG A 83 3.24 -23.20 17.55
N VAL A 84 2.03 -22.81 17.93
CA VAL A 84 1.43 -21.51 17.59
C VAL A 84 1.36 -20.64 18.85
N THR A 85 1.79 -19.39 18.74
CA THR A 85 1.75 -18.39 19.80
C THR A 85 0.70 -17.34 19.44
N LEU A 86 -0.25 -17.11 20.35
CA LEU A 86 -1.19 -16.00 20.22
C LEU A 86 -0.41 -14.69 20.37
N ILE A 87 -0.34 -13.91 19.29
CA ILE A 87 0.32 -12.60 19.30
C ILE A 87 -0.59 -11.55 19.93
N ILE A 88 -1.88 -11.66 19.63
CA ILE A 88 -2.92 -10.81 20.19
C ILE A 88 -3.50 -11.62 21.35
N GLN A 89 -3.26 -11.15 22.57
CA GLN A 89 -3.86 -11.75 23.75
C GLN A 89 -5.36 -11.48 23.71
N PRO A 90 -6.22 -12.45 24.05
CA PRO A 90 -7.62 -12.15 24.28
C PRO A 90 -7.68 -11.20 25.47
N ASP A 91 -8.14 -9.98 25.22
CA ASP A 91 -8.35 -8.97 26.25
C ASP A 91 -9.49 -9.45 27.17
N THR A 92 -9.17 -10.18 28.22
CA THR A 92 -10.15 -10.62 29.23
C THR A 92 -10.60 -9.50 30.16
N ASP A 93 -9.88 -8.37 30.18
CA ASP A 93 -10.07 -7.29 31.15
C ASP A 93 -10.48 -5.95 30.52
N PHE A 94 -10.63 -5.87 29.19
CA PHE A 94 -11.15 -4.67 28.56
C PHE A 94 -12.66 -4.77 28.43
N GLU A 95 -13.38 -4.25 29.42
CA GLU A 95 -14.69 -3.64 29.13
C GLU A 95 -14.41 -2.56 28.08
N ILE A 96 -14.73 -2.85 26.82
CA ILE A 96 -14.71 -1.84 25.76
C ILE A 96 -15.73 -0.81 26.19
N LYS A 97 -15.26 0.27 26.81
CA LYS A 97 -16.15 1.36 27.18
C LYS A 97 -16.64 1.98 25.89
N GLU A 98 -17.95 1.98 25.70
CA GLU A 98 -18.59 2.55 24.50
C GLU A 98 -18.21 4.03 24.30
N ASP A 99 -17.86 4.74 25.39
CA ASP A 99 -17.34 6.11 25.36
C ASP A 99 -15.98 6.26 24.65
N CYS A 100 -15.20 5.18 24.53
CA CYS A 100 -13.93 5.13 23.82
C CYS A 100 -14.08 4.72 22.35
N LEU A 101 -15.30 4.37 21.92
CA LEU A 101 -15.65 4.11 20.52
C LEU A 101 -16.14 5.36 19.79
N PHE A 102 -16.25 6.50 20.49
CA PHE A 102 -16.54 7.77 19.86
C PHE A 102 -15.26 8.35 19.27
N PHE A 103 -15.27 8.54 17.95
CA PHE A 103 -14.24 9.33 17.30
C PHE A 103 -14.55 10.81 17.51
N SER A 104 -13.54 11.64 17.70
CA SER A 104 -13.75 13.09 17.85
C SER A 104 -14.37 13.75 16.62
N ASP A 105 -14.44 13.03 15.49
CA ASP A 105 -15.09 13.46 14.25
C ASP A 105 -16.46 12.79 13.99
N ASP A 106 -16.98 12.00 14.94
CA ASP A 106 -18.40 11.64 14.98
C ASP A 106 -19.21 12.87 15.45
N GLU A 107 -19.19 13.91 14.62
CA GLU A 107 -20.13 15.02 14.74
C GLU A 107 -21.48 14.53 14.23
N ASP A 108 -22.56 14.86 14.95
CA ASP A 108 -23.92 14.61 14.50
C ASP A 108 -24.14 15.30 13.14
N ASP A 109 -24.16 14.50 12.06
CA ASP A 109 -24.40 14.99 10.71
C ASP A 109 -25.89 14.82 10.35
N ASP A 110 -26.63 15.93 10.45
CA ASP A 110 -28.06 16.02 10.10
C ASP A 110 -28.38 15.42 8.71
N SER A 111 -27.43 15.48 7.76
CA SER A 111 -27.60 14.91 6.42
C SER A 111 -27.52 13.38 6.44
N VAL A 112 -26.65 12.81 7.26
CA VAL A 112 -26.55 11.36 7.48
C VAL A 112 -27.80 10.84 8.18
N ASP A 113 -28.26 11.51 9.23
CA ASP A 113 -29.48 11.13 9.96
C ASP A 113 -30.71 11.13 9.05
N LYS A 114 -30.83 12.16 8.21
CA LYS A 114 -31.90 12.22 7.21
C LYS A 114 -31.81 11.09 6.20
N MET A 115 -30.60 10.72 5.77
CA MET A 115 -30.39 9.58 4.87
C MET A 115 -30.82 8.27 5.53
N VAL A 116 -30.45 8.06 6.79
CA VAL A 116 -30.84 6.88 7.59
C VAL A 116 -32.37 6.80 7.75
N SER A 117 -33.04 7.91 8.00
CA SER A 117 -34.52 7.96 8.06
C SER A 117 -35.13 7.52 6.72
N LEU A 118 -34.66 8.06 5.59
CA LEU A 118 -35.15 7.71 4.27
C LEU A 118 -34.94 6.21 3.94
N ILE A 119 -33.84 5.61 4.39
CA ILE A 119 -33.61 4.16 4.26
C ILE A 119 -34.65 3.37 5.06
N ARG A 120 -34.93 3.76 6.32
CA ARG A 120 -35.95 3.12 7.17
C ARG A 120 -37.34 3.21 6.56
N ASP A 121 -37.65 4.33 5.91
CA ASP A 121 -38.92 4.57 5.21
C ASP A 121 -39.02 3.85 3.85
N GLY A 122 -37.99 3.09 3.45
CA GLY A 122 -37.96 2.31 2.22
C GLY A 122 -37.72 3.14 0.94
N ALA A 123 -37.15 4.34 1.07
CA ALA A 123 -36.79 5.16 -0.07
C ALA A 123 -35.74 4.47 -0.94
N ARG A 124 -35.93 4.50 -2.27
CA ARG A 124 -34.94 3.96 -3.22
C ARG A 124 -34.00 5.07 -3.68
N PHE A 125 -32.74 4.97 -3.28
CA PHE A 125 -31.68 5.82 -3.79
C PHE A 125 -31.30 5.39 -5.22
N THR A 126 -31.12 6.37 -6.09
CA THR A 126 -30.66 6.14 -7.47
C THR A 126 -29.41 6.97 -7.73
N LYS A 127 -28.54 6.51 -8.64
CA LYS A 127 -27.26 7.18 -8.94
C LYS A 127 -27.42 8.68 -9.24
N LYS A 128 -28.52 9.09 -9.87
CA LYS A 128 -28.83 10.49 -10.18
C LYS A 128 -29.10 11.40 -8.96
N MET A 129 -29.34 10.81 -7.78
CA MET A 129 -29.60 11.55 -6.54
C MET A 129 -28.31 11.96 -5.82
N PHE A 130 -27.18 11.34 -6.14
CA PHE A 130 -25.87 11.71 -5.62
C PHE A 130 -25.19 12.59 -6.66
N ILE A 131 -25.30 13.91 -6.46
CA ILE A 131 -24.75 14.92 -7.37
C ILE A 131 -23.41 15.38 -6.80
N GLY A 132 -22.36 15.37 -7.63
CA GLY A 132 -21.02 15.79 -7.25
C GLY A 132 -19.93 14.78 -7.63
N GLY A 133 -18.68 15.16 -7.39
CA GLY A 133 -17.49 14.38 -7.74
C GLY A 133 -17.15 14.37 -9.24
N ALA A 134 -15.96 13.87 -9.56
CA ALA A 134 -15.52 13.69 -10.94
C ALA A 134 -16.14 12.41 -11.54
N THR A 135 -16.62 12.49 -12.78
CA THR A 135 -17.05 11.28 -13.50
C THR A 135 -15.85 10.50 -14.04
N SER A 136 -16.06 9.24 -14.42
CA SER A 136 -15.00 8.45 -15.07
C SER A 136 -14.47 9.11 -16.35
N ALA A 137 -15.31 9.86 -17.08
CA ALA A 137 -14.88 10.60 -18.27
C ALA A 137 -14.03 11.82 -17.88
N ASP A 138 -14.39 12.51 -16.80
CA ASP A 138 -13.60 13.63 -16.29
C ASP A 138 -12.23 13.16 -15.81
N VAL A 139 -12.17 12.08 -15.02
CA VAL A 139 -10.92 11.47 -14.56
C VAL A 139 -10.04 11.03 -15.74
N LYS A 140 -10.64 10.46 -16.79
CA LYS A 140 -9.88 10.08 -17.99
C LYS A 140 -9.27 11.31 -18.67
N ARG A 141 -10.04 12.39 -18.82
CA ARG A 141 -9.54 13.66 -19.38
C ARG A 141 -8.42 14.25 -18.52
N MET A 142 -8.59 14.26 -17.19
CA MET A 142 -7.57 14.74 -16.25
C MET A 142 -6.27 13.92 -16.35
N ARG A 143 -6.37 12.60 -16.56
CA ARG A 143 -5.20 11.73 -16.80
C ARG A 143 -4.49 12.08 -18.10
N GLU A 144 -5.23 12.22 -19.20
CA GLU A 144 -4.67 12.59 -20.50
C GLU A 144 -3.99 13.98 -20.45
N GLU A 145 -4.61 14.95 -19.77
CA GLU A 145 -4.04 16.28 -19.54
C GLU A 145 -2.74 16.23 -18.71
N ALA A 146 -2.71 15.45 -17.63
CA ALA A 146 -1.53 15.28 -16.79
C ALA A 146 -0.36 14.61 -17.54
N GLU A 147 -0.65 13.60 -18.37
CA GLU A 147 0.34 12.95 -19.23
C GLU A 147 0.90 13.91 -20.29
N ALA A 148 0.04 14.71 -20.93
CA ALA A 148 0.45 15.72 -21.89
C ALA A 148 1.34 16.81 -21.24
N GLU A 149 0.98 17.25 -20.04
CA GLU A 149 1.78 18.24 -19.29
C GLU A 149 3.15 17.67 -18.89
N ALA A 150 3.21 16.41 -18.43
CA ALA A 150 4.46 15.74 -18.08
C ALA A 150 5.39 15.61 -19.31
N LEU A 151 4.84 15.26 -20.47
CA LEU A 151 5.58 15.20 -21.74
C LEU A 151 6.07 16.59 -22.17
N ALA A 152 5.27 17.64 -22.00
CA ALA A 152 5.67 19.01 -22.32
C ALA A 152 6.80 19.51 -21.41
N LYS A 153 6.78 19.18 -20.11
CA LYS A 153 7.86 19.50 -19.16
C LYS A 153 9.18 18.82 -19.56
N LYS A 154 9.14 17.53 -19.90
CA LYS A 154 10.33 16.78 -20.36
C LYS A 154 10.96 17.39 -21.62
N LYS A 155 10.14 17.77 -22.61
CA LYS A 155 10.64 18.41 -23.84
C LYS A 155 11.31 19.76 -23.58
N LYS A 156 10.77 20.57 -22.66
CA LYS A 156 11.36 21.87 -22.29
C LYS A 156 12.68 21.73 -21.52
N GLU A 157 12.82 20.66 -20.73
CA GLU A 157 14.06 20.35 -20.02
C GLU A 157 15.16 19.85 -20.99
N GLU A 158 14.78 19.14 -22.05
CA GLU A 158 15.69 18.70 -23.11
C GLU A 158 16.11 19.85 -24.05
N GLU A 159 15.26 20.86 -24.26
CA GLU A 159 15.53 22.03 -25.12
C GLU A 159 16.42 23.10 -24.45
N ASN A 160 16.56 23.06 -23.11
CA ASN A 160 17.40 23.99 -22.35
C ASN A 160 18.59 23.28 -21.67
N PRO A 161 19.58 22.76 -22.42
CA PRO A 161 20.81 22.31 -21.80
C PRO A 161 21.53 23.53 -21.21
N LEU A 162 21.77 23.50 -19.89
CA LEU A 162 22.60 24.48 -19.19
C LEU A 162 23.94 24.70 -19.95
N PRO A 163 24.43 25.94 -20.07
CA PRO A 163 25.70 26.19 -20.73
C PRO A 163 26.83 25.52 -19.92
N ASN A 164 27.55 24.59 -20.55
CA ASN A 164 28.76 24.01 -19.99
C ASN A 164 29.78 25.13 -19.75
N ASP A 165 30.09 25.41 -18.49
CA ASP A 165 31.18 26.28 -18.09
C ASP A 165 32.50 25.76 -18.66
N THR A 166 33.02 26.48 -19.66
CA THR A 166 34.34 26.29 -20.22
C THR A 166 35.38 26.81 -19.24
N ASN A 167 35.92 25.93 -18.39
CA ASN A 167 37.06 26.33 -17.55
C ASN A 167 38.35 26.28 -18.37
N THR A 168 38.75 27.45 -18.85
CA THR A 168 40.09 27.73 -19.36
C THR A 168 41.11 27.48 -18.26
N LYS A 169 42.10 26.60 -18.52
CA LYS A 169 43.30 26.50 -17.68
C LYS A 169 44.54 26.66 -18.55
N THR A 170 44.94 27.91 -18.73
CA THR A 170 46.33 28.28 -19.02
C THR A 170 47.17 28.13 -17.75
N SER A 171 48.37 27.56 -17.90
CA SER A 171 49.63 27.88 -17.19
C SER A 171 50.39 26.68 -16.62
N GLY A 172 51.67 26.58 -17.02
CA GLY A 172 52.75 25.75 -16.46
C GLY A 172 52.94 24.43 -17.21
N ARG A 173 54.04 24.17 -17.92
CA ARG A 173 55.44 24.58 -17.73
C ARG A 173 56.22 24.39 -19.02
#